data_AF-A0A7U6QQ68-F1
#
_entry.id   AF-A0A7U6QQ68-F1
#
_cell.length_a   1.000
_cell.length_b   1.000
_cell.length_c   1.000
_cell.angle_alpha   90.00
_cell.angle_beta   90.00
_cell.angle_gamma   90.00
#
_symmetry.space_group_name_H-M   'P 1'
#
loop_
_entity.id
_entity.type
_entity.pdbx_description
1 polymer ?
#
loop_
_entity_poly.entity_id
_entity_poly.type
_entity_poly.pdbx_seq_one_letter_code
_entity_poly.pdbx_strand_id
1 'polypeptide(L)'
;MYNSDTPSQAELPSSNQLIKSTILAIIAAIVLLFTVVLPAEYGIDPTGVGKLLRLTEMGQVKQQLAEEAAADAAGLPTTDIDNVTEKAVNATIADTTVTSGQWRDEIPLL
;
A
#
# COMPACT_ATOMS: atom_id res chain seq x y z
N MET A 1 31.33 49.04 -12.14
CA MET A 1 31.95 47.70 -12.07
C MET A 1 31.42 46.90 -13.25
N TYR A 2 32.30 46.30 -14.05
CA TYR A 2 31.91 45.45 -15.17
C TYR A 2 31.32 44.14 -14.61
N ASN A 3 30.03 43.90 -14.85
CA ASN A 3 29.28 42.69 -14.46
C ASN A 3 28.92 41.90 -15.71
N SER A 4 29.92 41.38 -16.42
CA SER A 4 29.66 40.65 -17.67
C SER A 4 30.62 39.47 -17.83
N ASP A 5 30.60 38.58 -16.83
CA ASP A 5 31.05 37.20 -16.98
C ASP A 5 29.93 36.38 -17.65
N THR A 6 29.47 36.82 -18.81
CA THR A 6 28.55 36.01 -19.62
C THR A 6 29.33 34.81 -20.15
N PRO A 7 28.95 33.57 -19.79
CA PRO A 7 29.68 32.38 -20.19
C PRO A 7 29.76 32.32 -21.72
N SER A 8 30.98 32.16 -22.25
CA SER A 8 31.18 32.03 -23.69
C SER A 8 30.57 30.71 -24.17
N GLN A 9 30.12 30.60 -25.42
CA GLN A 9 29.53 29.36 -25.96
C GLN A 9 30.45 28.11 -25.83
N ALA A 10 31.75 28.32 -25.55
CA ALA A 10 32.70 27.24 -25.25
C ALA A 10 32.43 26.52 -23.90
N GLU A 11 31.59 27.08 -23.04
CA GLU A 11 31.20 26.52 -21.74
C GLU A 11 29.88 25.73 -21.80
N LEU A 12 29.18 25.76 -22.94
CA LEU A 12 27.95 25.00 -23.12
C LEU A 12 28.29 23.53 -23.35
N PRO A 13 27.61 22.60 -22.64
CA PRO A 13 27.82 21.18 -22.87
C PRO A 13 27.52 20.85 -24.33
N SER A 14 28.47 20.21 -25.00
CA SER A 14 28.28 19.78 -26.40
C SER A 14 27.08 18.83 -26.51
N SER A 15 26.46 18.74 -27.68
CA SER A 15 25.35 17.78 -27.92
C SER A 15 25.73 16.34 -27.55
N ASN A 16 27.00 15.97 -27.73
CA ASN A 16 27.56 14.68 -27.31
C ASN A 16 27.55 14.49 -25.79
N GLN A 17 27.75 15.56 -25.03
CA GLN A 17 27.69 15.54 -23.57
C GLN A 17 26.25 15.40 -23.06
N LEU A 18 25.29 16.07 -23.71
CA LEU A 18 23.85 15.91 -23.44
C LEU A 18 23.38 14.46 -23.70
N ILE A 19 23.81 13.86 -24.80
CA ILE A 19 23.44 12.46 -25.10
C ILE A 19 24.05 11.52 -24.05
N LYS A 20 25.31 11.73 -23.66
CA LYS A 20 25.98 10.93 -22.63
C LYS A 20 25.25 11.02 -21.28
N SER A 21 24.85 12.21 -20.84
CA SER A 21 24.10 12.36 -19.59
C SER A 21 22.70 11.76 -19.68
N THR A 22 22.04 11.84 -20.84
CA THR A 22 20.73 11.23 -21.07
C THR A 22 20.80 9.70 -20.97
N ILE A 23 21.82 9.08 -21.57
CA ILE A 23 22.02 7.63 -21.46
C ILE A 23 22.24 7.22 -20.00
N LEU A 24 23.07 7.97 -19.26
CA LEU A 24 23.29 7.69 -17.84
C LEU A 24 22.00 7.82 -17.02
N ALA A 25 21.18 8.84 -17.31
CA ALA A 25 19.88 9.03 -16.66
C ALA A 25 18.92 7.87 -16.98
N ILE A 26 18.88 7.38 -18.21
CA ILE A 26 18.06 6.21 -18.60
C ILE A 26 18.51 4.98 -17.82
N ILE A 27 19.82 4.74 -17.68
CA ILE A 27 20.35 3.63 -16.90
C ILE A 27 19.90 3.76 -15.43
N ALA A 28 20.05 4.93 -14.83
CA ALA A 28 19.60 5.17 -13.46
C ALA A 28 18.09 4.96 -13.30
N ALA A 29 17.30 5.40 -14.27
CA ALA A 29 15.85 5.19 -14.27
C ALA A 29 15.49 3.70 -14.34
N ILE A 30 16.18 2.91 -15.17
CA ILE A 30 15.99 1.46 -15.25
C ILE A 30 16.32 0.81 -13.90
N VAL A 31 17.42 1.20 -13.25
CA VAL A 31 17.78 0.67 -11.93
C VAL A 31 16.68 0.96 -10.92
N LEU A 32 16.25 2.23 -10.81
CA LEU A 32 15.17 2.62 -9.90
C LEU A 32 13.85 1.92 -10.19
N LEU A 33 13.53 1.69 -11.47
CA LEU A 33 12.34 0.95 -11.89
C LEU A 33 12.34 -0.45 -11.26
N PHE A 34 13.43 -1.20 -11.39
CA PHE A 34 13.50 -2.57 -10.90
C PHE A 34 13.72 -2.70 -9.39
N THR A 35 14.40 -1.75 -8.74
CA THR A 35 14.74 -1.85 -7.32
C THR A 35 13.78 -1.13 -6.38
N VAL A 36 13.03 -0.12 -6.86
CA VAL A 36 12.15 0.71 -6.02
C VAL A 36 10.72 0.67 -6.52
N VAL A 37 10.48 0.99 -7.80
CA VAL A 37 9.12 1.18 -8.32
C VAL A 37 8.35 -0.14 -8.39
N LEU A 38 8.94 -1.19 -8.98
CA LEU A 38 8.33 -2.51 -9.03
C LEU A 38 8.04 -3.12 -7.65
N PRO A 39 8.99 -3.13 -6.69
CA PRO A 39 8.70 -3.67 -5.37
C PRO A 39 7.65 -2.85 -4.61
N ALA A 40 7.70 -1.52 -4.65
CA ALA A 40 6.79 -0.67 -3.87
C ALA A 40 5.34 -0.68 -4.38
N GLU A 41 5.15 -0.79 -5.70
CA GLU A 41 3.82 -0.70 -6.30
C GLU A 41 3.23 -2.07 -6.62
N TYR A 42 4.06 -3.02 -7.07
CA TYR A 42 3.58 -4.32 -7.54
C TYR A 42 3.97 -5.49 -6.65
N GLY A 43 4.83 -5.28 -5.65
CA GLY A 43 5.34 -6.35 -4.79
C GLY A 43 6.28 -7.33 -5.50
N ILE A 44 6.79 -6.96 -6.68
CA ILE A 44 7.68 -7.78 -7.51
C ILE A 44 9.10 -7.23 -7.37
N ASP A 45 10.02 -8.03 -6.84
CA ASP A 45 11.40 -7.64 -6.61
C ASP A 45 12.39 -8.65 -7.23
N PRO A 46 12.85 -8.42 -8.48
CA PRO A 46 13.82 -9.31 -9.12
C PRO A 46 15.23 -9.17 -8.52
N THR A 47 15.51 -8.07 -7.80
CA THR A 47 16.85 -7.75 -7.28
C THR A 47 17.04 -8.13 -5.82
N GLY A 48 15.96 -8.31 -5.06
CA GLY A 48 15.96 -8.58 -3.62
C GLY A 48 16.17 -7.34 -2.73
N VAL A 49 16.49 -6.18 -3.32
CA VAL A 49 16.72 -4.92 -2.60
C VAL A 49 15.42 -4.37 -1.99
N GLY A 50 14.32 -4.46 -2.72
CA GLY A 50 13.00 -4.04 -2.25
C GLY A 50 12.53 -4.83 -1.03
N LYS A 51 12.88 -6.13 -0.96
CA LYS A 51 12.57 -6.98 0.20
C LYS A 51 13.38 -6.57 1.42
N LEU A 52 14.67 -6.25 1.23
CA LEU A 52 15.53 -5.77 2.32
C LEU A 52 15.05 -4.44 2.89
N LEU A 53 14.55 -3.56 2.03
CA LEU A 53 13.96 -2.27 2.39
C LEU A 53 12.48 -2.37 2.81
N ARG A 54 11.91 -3.57 2.81
CA ARG A 54 10.48 -3.87 3.08
C ARG A 54 9.48 -3.14 2.17
N LEU A 55 9.94 -2.62 1.04
CA LEU A 55 9.08 -1.99 0.01
C LEU A 55 8.20 -3.04 -0.66
N THR A 56 8.74 -4.24 -0.88
CA THR A 56 8.02 -5.36 -1.50
C THR A 56 6.80 -5.80 -0.68
N GLU A 57 6.92 -5.81 0.65
CA GLU A 57 5.80 -6.13 1.56
C GLU A 57 4.67 -5.10 1.41
N MET A 58 5.02 -3.81 1.26
CA MET A 58 4.04 -2.76 1.02
C MET A 58 3.33 -2.93 -0.32
N GLY A 59 4.06 -3.28 -1.39
CA GLY A 59 3.47 -3.50 -2.72
C GLY A 59 2.52 -4.70 -2.77
N GLN A 60 2.82 -5.78 -2.04
CA GLN A 60 1.94 -6.95 -1.96
C GLN A 60 0.61 -6.64 -1.27
N VAL A 61 0.64 -5.88 -0.17
CA VAL A 61 -0.58 -5.47 0.54
C VAL A 61 -1.45 -4.57 -0.35
N LYS A 62 -0.84 -3.63 -1.08
CA LYS A 62 -1.57 -2.78 -2.03
C LYS A 62 -2.24 -3.58 -3.14
N GLN A 63 -1.57 -4.60 -3.69
CA GLN A 63 -2.14 -5.47 -4.72
C GLN A 63 -3.35 -6.25 -4.21
N GLN A 64 -3.28 -6.84 -3.02
CA GLN A 64 -4.40 -7.59 -2.43
C GLN A 64 -5.64 -6.70 -2.25
N LEU A 65 -5.44 -5.49 -1.72
CA LEU A 65 -6.53 -4.51 -1.57
C LEU A 65 -7.10 -4.06 -2.91
N ALA A 66 -6.26 -3.91 -3.93
CA ALA A 66 -6.71 -3.56 -5.28
C ALA A 66 -7.53 -4.69 -5.92
N GLU A 67 -7.16 -5.94 -5.67
CA GLU A 67 -7.90 -7.11 -6.15
C GLU A 67 -9.25 -7.27 -5.43
N GLU A 68 -9.29 -7.05 -4.11
CA GLU A 68 -10.52 -7.02 -3.32
C GLU A 68 -11.45 -5.89 -3.78
N ALA A 69 -10.92 -4.67 -3.92
CA ALA A 69 -11.69 -3.53 -4.41
C ALA A 69 -12.20 -3.74 -5.86
N ALA A 70 -11.44 -4.44 -6.70
CA ALA A 70 -11.87 -4.79 -8.05
C ALA A 70 -12.98 -5.85 -8.05
N ALA A 71 -12.94 -6.83 -7.12
CA ALA A 71 -13.98 -7.84 -6.95
C ALA A 71 -15.30 -7.21 -6.47
N ASP A 72 -15.22 -6.28 -5.51
CA ASP A 72 -16.36 -5.51 -5.03
C ASP A 72 -16.96 -4.63 -6.14
N ALA A 73 -16.12 -3.94 -6.90
CA ALA A 73 -16.56 -3.09 -8.02
C ALA A 73 -17.17 -3.91 -9.18
N ALA A 74 -16.74 -5.16 -9.37
CA ALA A 74 -17.30 -6.07 -10.36
C ALA A 74 -18.64 -6.70 -9.92
N GLY A 75 -19.11 -6.43 -8.69
CA GLY A 75 -20.34 -7.00 -8.15
C GLY A 75 -20.30 -8.52 -8.05
N LEU A 76 -19.10 -9.11 -8.00
CA LEU A 76 -18.96 -10.53 -7.69
C LEU A 76 -19.40 -10.71 -6.24
N PRO A 77 -20.18 -11.76 -5.93
CA PRO A 77 -20.69 -11.95 -4.59
C PRO A 77 -19.50 -12.14 -3.65
N THR A 78 -19.22 -11.12 -2.84
CA THR A 78 -18.55 -11.29 -1.57
C THR A 78 -19.32 -12.39 -0.85
N THR A 79 -18.65 -13.49 -0.56
CA THR A 79 -19.31 -14.58 0.17
C THR A 79 -19.67 -13.99 1.52
N ASP A 80 -20.95 -13.66 1.73
CA ASP A 80 -21.50 -13.04 2.94
C ASP A 80 -21.10 -13.87 4.17
N ILE A 81 -19.95 -13.54 4.76
CA ILE A 81 -19.56 -14.00 6.10
C ILE A 81 -20.46 -13.37 7.18
N ASP A 82 -21.28 -12.40 6.81
CA ASP A 82 -22.33 -11.81 7.63
C ASP A 82 -23.35 -12.88 8.08
N ASN A 83 -23.62 -13.88 7.25
CA ASN A 83 -24.59 -14.93 7.56
C ASN A 83 -24.04 -16.05 8.50
N VAL A 84 -22.71 -16.14 8.66
CA VAL A 84 -22.08 -17.04 9.65
C VAL A 84 -22.17 -16.44 11.05
N THR A 85 -22.01 -15.12 11.15
CA THR A 85 -22.03 -14.39 12.42
C THR A 85 -23.45 -14.34 13.00
N GLU A 86 -24.48 -14.10 12.16
CA GLU A 86 -25.88 -14.13 12.63
C GLU A 86 -26.33 -15.54 13.04
N LYS A 87 -25.91 -16.60 12.32
CA LYS A 87 -26.27 -17.98 12.64
C LYS A 87 -25.58 -18.50 13.90
N ALA A 88 -24.33 -18.08 14.17
CA ALA A 88 -23.60 -18.44 15.38
C ALA A 88 -24.14 -17.71 16.62
N VAL A 89 -24.54 -16.44 16.48
CA VAL A 89 -25.17 -15.67 17.56
C VAL A 89 -26.55 -16.25 17.89
N ASN A 90 -27.38 -16.55 16.89
CA ASN A 90 -28.72 -17.08 17.15
C ASN A 90 -28.70 -18.52 17.74
N ALA A 91 -27.69 -19.33 17.40
CA ALA A 91 -27.49 -20.65 18.02
C ALA A 91 -26.99 -20.55 19.48
N THR A 92 -26.25 -19.48 19.83
CA THR A 92 -25.75 -19.25 21.20
C THR A 92 -26.84 -18.69 22.12
N ILE A 93 -27.75 -17.86 21.60
CA ILE A 93 -28.87 -17.29 22.37
C ILE A 93 -29.97 -18.35 22.64
N ALA A 94 -30.12 -19.35 21.77
CA ALA A 94 -31.11 -20.42 21.95
C ALA A 94 -30.79 -21.37 23.13
N ASP A 95 -29.54 -21.43 23.59
CA ASP A 95 -29.09 -22.24 24.74
C ASP A 95 -28.88 -21.42 26.02
N THR A 96 -29.33 -20.17 26.05
CA THR A 96 -29.42 -19.39 27.29
C THR A 96 -30.89 -19.18 27.63
N THR A 97 -31.47 -20.22 28.24
CA THR A 97 -32.74 -20.13 28.93
C THR A 97 -32.75 -18.91 29.85
N VAL A 98 -33.58 -17.94 29.46
CA VAL A 98 -34.11 -16.84 30.26
C VAL A 98 -34.23 -17.24 31.74
N THR A 99 -33.28 -16.81 32.57
CA THR A 99 -33.54 -16.54 33.99
C THR A 99 -34.04 -15.10 34.07
N SER A 100 -35.35 -14.98 34.02
CA SER A 100 -36.06 -13.79 34.44
C SER A 100 -35.95 -13.66 35.96
N GLY A 101 -35.25 -12.62 36.45
CA GLY A 101 -35.42 -12.16 37.82
C GLY A 101 -34.16 -11.57 38.48
N GLN A 102 -34.34 -10.39 39.08
CA GLN A 102 -33.46 -9.74 40.06
C GLN A 102 -32.28 -8.89 39.54
N TRP A 103 -32.59 -7.73 38.97
CA TRP A 103 -31.75 -6.56 39.17
C TRP A 103 -32.05 -5.99 40.56
N ARG A 104 -31.15 -6.19 41.52
CA ARG A 104 -31.24 -5.65 42.88
C ARG A 104 -30.12 -4.63 43.08
N ASP A 105 -30.41 -3.38 42.69
CA ASP A 105 -29.55 -2.24 43.00
C ASP A 105 -29.86 -1.77 44.43
N GLU A 106 -28.95 -2.07 45.36
CA GLU A 106 -28.93 -1.48 46.69
C GLU A 106 -27.63 -0.66 46.80
N ILE A 107 -27.75 0.66 46.73
CA ILE A 107 -26.62 1.58 46.89
C ILE A 107 -26.42 1.78 48.41
N PRO A 108 -25.27 1.41 48.99
CA PRO A 108 -25.03 1.67 50.40
C PRO A 108 -24.69 3.15 50.57
N LEU A 109 -25.65 3.94 51.05
CA LEU A 109 -25.39 5.29 51.54
C LEU A 109 -24.78 5.18 52.95
N LEU A 110 -23.52 5.62 53.08
CA LEU A 110 -22.92 6.03 54.35
C LEU A 110 -23.27 7.48 54.65
#